data_AF-A0A645HD96-F1
#
_entry.id   AF-A0A645HD96-F1
#
_cell.length_a   1.000
_cell.length_b   1.000
_cell.length_c   1.000
_cell.angle_alpha   90.00
_cell.angle_beta   90.00
_cell.angle_gamma   90.00
#
_symmetry.space_group_name_H-M   'P 1'
#
loop_
_entity.id
_entity.type
_entity.pdbx_description
1 polymer ?
#
loop_
_entity_poly.entity_id
_entity_poly.type
_entity_poly.pdbx_seq_one_letter_code
_entity_poly.pdbx_strand_id
1 'polypeptide(L)'
;MDITDIRIRRIETMGKLKAVVSVTFDDMFAVHDMKIIEGQNGYFIAMPSRRTPNGEYKDIAHPINAEARSMIQNAILEKFESLPDDKEYASFPV
;
A
#
# COMPACT_ATOMS: atom_id res chain seq x y z
N MET A 1 4.55 -6.84 15.90
CA MET A 1 3.61 -6.74 14.78
C MET A 1 4.47 -6.76 13.56
N ASP A 2 4.48 -7.92 12.93
CA ASP A 2 5.33 -8.26 11.81
C ASP A 2 4.48 -8.26 10.54
N ILE A 3 5.07 -7.82 9.43
CA ILE A 3 4.44 -7.91 8.12
C ILE A 3 4.77 -9.28 7.55
N THR A 4 3.75 -10.14 7.45
CA THR A 4 3.94 -11.54 7.05
C THR A 4 3.65 -11.79 5.58
N ASP A 5 2.83 -10.96 4.93
CA ASP A 5 2.60 -11.00 3.48
C ASP A 5 2.42 -9.59 2.90
N ILE A 6 2.94 -9.37 1.70
CA ILE A 6 2.77 -8.13 0.92
C ILE A 6 2.43 -8.51 -0.52
N ARG A 7 1.25 -8.11 -0.95
CA ARG A 7 0.76 -8.31 -2.33
C ARG A 7 0.66 -6.97 -3.03
N ILE A 8 1.28 -6.87 -4.19
CA ILE A 8 1.35 -5.62 -4.96
C ILE A 8 0.82 -5.87 -6.36
N ARG A 9 -0.13 -5.03 -6.78
CA ARG A 9 -0.62 -4.98 -8.15
C ARG A 9 -0.21 -3.66 -8.79
N ARG A 10 0.72 -3.72 -9.75
CA ARG A 10 1.18 -2.54 -10.50
C ARG A 10 0.04 -1.95 -11.33
N ILE A 11 0.10 -0.63 -11.53
CA ILE A 11 -0.89 0.17 -12.24
C ILE A 11 -0.15 0.94 -13.33
N GLU A 12 -0.34 0.52 -14.59
CA GLU A 12 0.23 1.21 -15.75
C GLU A 12 -0.59 2.47 -16.07
N THR A 13 -0.27 3.58 -15.40
CA THR A 13 -0.87 4.89 -15.71
C THR A 13 0.18 5.98 -15.77
N MET A 14 -0.07 7.03 -16.55
CA MET A 14 0.74 8.26 -16.51
C MET A 14 0.49 9.10 -15.24
N GLY A 15 -0.35 8.62 -14.32
CA GLY A 15 -0.64 9.29 -13.07
C GLY A 15 0.39 9.00 -11.96
N LYS A 16 0.13 9.61 -10.80
CA LYS A 16 0.93 9.40 -9.59
C LYS A 16 0.72 8.03 -8.95
N LEU A 17 -0.36 7.32 -9.27
CA LEU A 17 -0.64 5.99 -8.74
C LEU A 17 0.19 4.94 -9.48
N LYS A 18 1.08 4.24 -8.77
CA LYS A 18 1.95 3.20 -9.35
C LYS A 18 1.52 1.78 -9.01
N ALA A 19 0.90 1.57 -7.85
CA ALA A 19 0.41 0.26 -7.46
C ALA A 19 -0.69 0.34 -6.41
N VAL A 20 -1.48 -0.72 -6.33
CA VAL A 20 -2.37 -1.03 -5.20
C VAL A 20 -1.75 -2.16 -4.40
N VAL A 21 -1.79 -2.05 -3.07
CA VAL A 21 -1.09 -2.92 -2.13
C VAL A 21 -2.08 -3.48 -1.11
N SER A 22 -1.89 -4.75 -0.75
CA SER A 22 -2.48 -5.38 0.42
C SER A 22 -1.37 -5.92 1.31
N VAL A 23 -1.51 -5.72 2.62
CA VAL A 23 -0.52 -6.17 3.63
C VAL A 23 -1.23 -7.04 4.67
N THR A 24 -0.62 -8.17 4.99
CA THR A 24 -1.02 -9.02 6.11
C THR A 24 -0.04 -8.85 7.25
N PHE A 25 -0.58 -8.66 8.45
CA PHE A 25 0.16 -8.53 9.70
C PHE A 25 -0.06 -9.76 10.57
N ASP A 26 1.03 -10.27 11.12
CA ASP A 26 1.07 -11.40 12.06
C ASP A 26 0.27 -12.64 11.58
N ASP A 27 0.14 -12.86 10.26
CA ASP A 27 -0.73 -13.89 9.64
C ASP A 27 -2.20 -13.86 10.08
N MET A 28 -2.65 -12.73 10.61
CA MET A 28 -3.93 -12.61 11.32
C MET A 28 -4.79 -11.46 10.84
N PHE A 29 -4.20 -10.39 10.33
CA PHE A 29 -4.94 -9.18 9.97
C PHE A 29 -4.47 -8.59 8.65
N ALA A 30 -5.40 -8.42 7.70
CA ALA A 30 -5.09 -7.85 6.40
C ALA A 30 -5.64 -6.42 6.25
N VAL A 31 -4.82 -5.54 5.68
CA VAL A 31 -5.21 -4.20 5.24
C VAL A 31 -5.10 -4.13 3.73
N HIS A 32 -6.23 -3.86 3.08
CA HIS A 32 -6.34 -3.74 1.62
C HIS A 32 -6.37 -2.26 1.18
N ASP A 33 -6.26 -2.05 -0.13
CA ASP A 33 -6.40 -0.74 -0.78
C ASP A 33 -5.41 0.35 -0.34
N MET A 34 -4.24 -0.05 0.14
CA MET A 34 -3.07 0.83 0.25
C MET A 34 -2.55 1.15 -1.17
N LYS A 35 -1.90 2.29 -1.34
CA LYS A 35 -1.45 2.75 -2.67
C LYS A 35 0.00 3.23 -2.63
N ILE A 36 0.78 2.82 -3.62
CA ILE A 36 2.11 3.41 -3.88
C ILE A 36 1.89 4.62 -4.77
N ILE A 37 2.27 5.79 -4.26
CA ILE A 37 2.12 7.07 -4.95
C ILE A 37 3.49 7.69 -5.22
N GLU A 38 3.69 8.15 -6.45
CA GLU A 38 4.84 8.96 -6.84
C GLU A 38 4.64 10.42 -6.39
N GLY A 39 5.44 10.82 -5.41
CA GLY A 39 5.58 12.20 -4.95
C GLY A 39 6.77 12.90 -5.59
N GLN A 40 7.01 14.15 -5.19
CA GLN A 40 8.16 14.93 -5.66
C GLN A 40 9.51 14.37 -5.15
N ASN A 41 9.51 13.75 -3.97
CA ASN A 41 10.69 13.24 -3.28
C ASN A 41 10.78 11.70 -3.33
N GLY A 42 10.20 11.09 -4.36
CA GLY A 42 10.11 9.64 -4.51
C GLY A 42 8.76 9.05 -4.10
N TYR A 43 8.73 7.73 -3.93
CA TYR A 43 7.51 6.99 -3.62
C TYR A 43 7.12 7.09 -2.15
N PHE A 44 5.82 7.15 -1.89
CA PHE A 44 5.25 7.05 -0.54
C PHE A 44 3.98 6.20 -0.54
N ILE A 45 3.61 5.71 0.64
CA ILE A 45 2.41 4.87 0.80
C ILE A 45 1.24 5.72 1.27
N ALA A 46 0.18 5.77 0.47
CA ALA A 46 -1.10 6.30 0.88
C ALA A 46 -1.95 5.17 1.48
N MET A 47 -2.48 5.41 2.68
CA MET A 47 -3.35 4.48 3.39
C MET A 47 -4.72 4.35 2.71
N PRO A 48 -5.47 3.24 2.94
CA PRO A 48 -6.85 3.14 2.50
C PRO A 48 -7.66 4.25 3.17
N SER A 49 -8.41 5.00 2.37
CA SER A 49 -9.20 6.13 2.83
C SER A 49 -10.60 6.10 2.25
N ARG A 50 -11.55 6.62 3.02
CA ARG A 50 -12.95 6.78 2.62
C ARG A 50 -13.31 8.25 2.61
N ARG A 51 -14.10 8.65 1.60
CA ARG A 51 -14.71 9.98 1.56
C ARG A 51 -15.86 10.05 2.56
N THR A 52 -15.81 11.00 3.48
CA THR A 52 -16.85 11.28 4.47
C THR A 52 -17.99 12.12 3.85
N PRO A 53 -19.18 12.19 4.48
CA PRO A 53 -20.32 12.95 3.94
C PRO A 53 -20.04 14.46 3.75
N ASN A 54 -19.16 15.04 4.56
CA ASN A 54 -18.69 16.42 4.42
C ASN A 54 -17.65 16.61 3.30
N GLY A 55 -17.28 15.55 2.57
CA GLY A 55 -16.42 15.58 1.41
C GLY A 55 -14.93 15.37 1.68
N GLU A 56 -14.51 15.30 2.94
CA GLU A 56 -13.12 15.02 3.35
C GLU A 56 -12.75 13.55 3.12
N TYR A 57 -11.46 13.25 3.03
CA TYR A 57 -10.96 11.87 3.04
C TYR A 57 -10.36 11.58 4.40
N LYS A 58 -10.77 10.45 5.00
CA LYS A 58 -10.19 9.94 6.24
C LYS A 58 -9.64 8.55 6.01
N ASP A 59 -8.46 8.30 6.55
CA ASP A 59 -7.84 6.99 6.54
C ASP A 59 -8.71 6.02 7.34
N ILE A 60 -8.98 4.86 6.74
CA ILE A 60 -9.70 3.74 7.35
C ILE A 60 -8.78 2.98 8.29
N ALA A 61 -7.51 2.81 7.87
CA ALA A 61 -6.45 2.21 8.67
C ALA A 61 -5.20 3.10 8.54
N HIS A 62 -4.53 3.38 9.65
CA HIS A 62 -3.29 4.16 9.64
C HIS A 62 -2.37 3.77 10.79
N PRO A 63 -1.05 3.83 10.59
CA PRO A 63 -0.10 3.68 11.69
C PRO A 63 -0.24 4.84 12.68
N ILE A 64 -0.20 4.53 13.97
CA ILE A 64 -0.36 5.51 15.05
C ILE A 64 0.89 6.38 15.20
N ASN A 65 2.08 5.80 15.01
CA ASN A 65 3.36 6.47 15.24
C ASN A 65 4.29 6.41 14.01
N ALA A 66 5.36 7.20 14.05
CA ALA A 66 6.31 7.34 12.95
C ALA A 66 7.13 6.06 12.70
N GLU A 67 7.38 5.27 13.73
CA GLU A 67 8.10 3.99 13.64
C GLU A 67 7.30 2.97 12.82
N ALA A 68 6.04 2.75 13.19
CA ALA A 68 5.14 1.87 12.45
C ALA A 68 4.92 2.36 11.01
N ARG A 69 4.84 3.68 10.79
CA ARG A 69 4.76 4.26 9.45
C ARG A 69 5.99 3.89 8.61
N SER A 70 7.18 4.06 9.18
CA SER A 70 8.45 3.78 8.49
C SER A 70 8.61 2.30 8.20
N MET A 71 8.29 1.44 9.16
CA MET A 71 8.28 -0.03 9.00
C MET A 71 7.41 -0.45 7.82
N ILE A 72 6.14 -0.03 7.80
CA ILE A 72 5.19 -0.38 6.75
C ILE A 72 5.64 0.16 5.38
N GLN A 73 6.06 1.43 5.32
CA GLN A 73 6.48 2.03 4.08
C GLN A 73 7.70 1.34 3.49
N ASN A 74 8.73 1.09 4.30
CA ASN A 74 9.97 0.49 3.84
C ASN A 74 9.73 -0.94 3.33
N ALA A 75 8.98 -1.75 4.07
CA ALA A 75 8.68 -3.13 3.68
C ALA A 75 7.93 -3.20 2.34
N ILE A 76 6.95 -2.31 2.12
CA ILE A 76 6.20 -2.25 0.86
C ILE A 76 7.08 -1.79 -0.29
N LEU A 77 7.89 -0.75 -0.11
CA LEU A 77 8.74 -0.19 -1.17
C LEU A 77 9.86 -1.16 -1.54
N GLU A 78 10.49 -1.81 -0.57
CA GLU A 78 11.49 -2.86 -0.82
C GLU A 78 10.88 -4.01 -1.64
N LYS A 79 9.68 -4.48 -1.26
CA LYS A 79 8.97 -5.49 -2.05
C LYS A 79 8.65 -4.97 -3.46
N PHE A 80 8.18 -3.74 -3.59
CA PHE A 80 7.84 -3.14 -4.88
C PHE A 80 9.03 -3.08 -5.83
N GLU A 81 10.19 -2.66 -5.34
CA GLU A 81 11.44 -2.57 -6.10
C GLU A 81 12.02 -3.93 -6.46
N SER A 82 11.85 -4.94 -5.59
CA SER A 82 12.30 -6.31 -5.86
C SER A 82 11.49 -7.06 -6.92
N LEU A 83 10.26 -6.61 -7.19
CA LEU A 83 9.40 -7.27 -8.16
C LEU A 83 9.85 -6.93 -9.59
N PRO A 84 10.00 -7.92 -10.48
CA PRO A 84 10.19 -7.64 -11.90
C PRO A 84 8.99 -6.87 -12.44
N ASP A 85 9.20 -6.13 -13.53
CA ASP A 85 8.13 -5.41 -14.27
C ASP A 85 7.11 -6.36 -14.94
N ASP A 86 7.22 -7.67 -14.69
CA ASP A 86 6.42 -8.68 -15.35
C ASP A 86 4.94 -8.61 -14.95
N LYS A 87 4.11 -8.71 -16.00
CA LYS A 87 2.75 -8.18 -16.10
C LYS A 87 1.65 -9.07 -15.52
N GLU A 88 1.98 -10.04 -14.69
CA GLU A 88 1.03 -11.02 -14.20
C GLU A 88 1.14 -11.26 -12.69
N TYR A 89 0.03 -11.75 -12.13
CA TYR A 89 -0.24 -12.10 -10.73
C TYR A 89 -0.77 -10.97 -9.83
N ALA A 90 -1.88 -11.11 -9.11
CA ALA A 90 -2.75 -12.25 -8.86
C ALA A 90 -4.22 -11.78 -8.83
N SER A 91 -5.15 -12.60 -9.33
CA SER A 91 -6.56 -12.46 -8.99
C SER A 91 -6.72 -12.63 -7.48
N PHE A 92 -7.28 -11.63 -6.81
CA PHE A 92 -7.52 -11.67 -5.38
C PHE A 92 -8.75 -12.54 -5.10
N PRO A 93 -8.66 -13.65 -4.35
CA PRO A 93 -9.82 -14.17 -3.66
C PRO A 93 -10.22 -13.17 -2.57
N VAL A 94 -11.52 -12.92 -2.49
CA VAL A 94 -12.19 -12.12 -1.46
C VAL A 94 -12.10 -12.81 -0.11
#